data_AF-A0A2N7B363-F1
#
_entry.id   AF-A0A2N7B363-F1
#
_cell.length_a   1.000
_cell.length_b   1.000
_cell.length_c   1.000
_cell.angle_alpha   90.00
_cell.angle_beta   90.00
_cell.angle_gamma   90.00
#
_symmetry.space_group_name_H-M   'P 1'
#
loop_
_entity.id
_entity.type
_entity.pdbx_description
1 polymer ?
#
loop_
_entity_poly.entity_id
_entity_poly.type
_entity_poly.pdbx_seq_one_letter_code
_entity_poly.pdbx_strand_id
1 'polypeptide(L)'
;MSDEILLGVLKAVQQSGVQVPAQVGIIAISDGTIPQNYYPEVSYVETSGRKLGKQAITAMFECMHYGLSARQWMVESVYVPGGTL
;
A
#
# COMPACT_ATOMS: atom_id res chain seq x y z
N MET A 1 -5.08 -0.14 7.35
CA MET A 1 -4.23 -0.34 8.56
C MET A 1 -2.91 0.42 8.48
N SER A 2 -2.14 0.30 7.39
CA SER A 2 -0.90 1.07 7.22
C SER A 2 -1.12 2.56 6.97
N ASP A 3 -2.23 2.94 6.34
CA ASP A 3 -2.61 4.33 6.11
C ASP A 3 -2.91 5.08 7.42
N GLU A 4 -3.53 4.41 8.40
CA GLU A 4 -3.81 4.97 9.72
C GLU A 4 -2.52 5.20 10.51
N ILE A 5 -1.50 4.33 10.32
CA ILE A 5 -0.15 4.55 10.85
C ILE A 5 0.50 5.75 10.15
N LEU A 6 0.37 5.85 8.81
CA LEU A 6 0.88 6.97 8.04
C LEU A 6 0.33 8.32 8.55
N LEU A 7 -0.97 8.40 8.83
CA LEU A 7 -1.59 9.61 9.41
C LEU A 7 -0.92 10.04 10.73
N GLY A 8 -0.64 9.07 11.62
CA GLY A 8 0.05 9.31 12.88
C GLY A 8 1.49 9.78 12.69
N VAL A 9 2.22 9.16 11.76
CA VAL A 9 3.60 9.53 11.42
C VAL A 9 3.66 10.94 10.85
N LEU A 10 2.81 11.27 9.87
CA LEU A 10 2.76 12.59 9.27
C LEU A 10 2.47 13.68 10.30
N LYS A 11 1.53 13.42 11.23
CA LYS A 11 1.26 14.32 12.35
C LYS A 11 2.48 14.53 13.25
N ALA A 12 3.16 13.45 13.64
CA ALA A 12 4.33 13.53 14.53
C ALA A 12 5.52 14.25 13.87
N VAL A 13 5.76 13.99 12.59
CA VAL A 13 6.78 14.66 11.79
C VAL A 13 6.48 16.15 11.66
N GLN A 14 5.23 16.51 11.35
CA GLN A 14 4.79 17.89 11.28
C GLN A 14 4.97 18.62 12.62
N GLN A 15 4.58 17.99 13.74
CA GLN A 15 4.71 18.56 15.08
C GLN A 15 6.16 18.74 15.53
N SER A 16 7.07 17.90 15.04
CA SER A 16 8.51 17.98 15.37
C SER A 16 9.29 18.94 14.47
N GLY A 17 8.70 19.43 13.38
CA GLY A 17 9.36 20.33 12.44
C GLY A 17 10.46 19.68 11.59
N VAL A 18 10.52 18.34 11.58
CA VAL A 18 11.47 17.58 10.76
C VAL A 18 11.11 17.72 9.28
N GLN A 19 12.10 18.04 8.45
CA GLN A 19 11.89 18.23 7.02
C GLN A 19 11.89 16.90 6.27
N VAL A 20 10.85 16.68 5.46
CA VAL A 20 10.70 15.54 4.56
C VAL A 20 10.83 16.05 3.12
N PRO A 21 11.64 15.41 2.25
CA PRO A 21 12.49 14.24 2.51
C PRO A 21 13.88 14.56 3.08
N ALA A 22 14.24 15.84 3.24
CA ALA A 22 15.62 16.27 3.46
C ALA A 22 16.30 15.69 4.72
N GLN A 23 15.55 15.45 5.79
CA GLN A 23 16.06 14.89 7.05
C GLN A 23 15.55 13.48 7.32
N VAL A 24 14.31 13.18 6.90
CA VAL A 24 13.68 11.87 7.03
C VAL A 24 12.90 11.56 5.76
N GLY A 25 13.15 10.38 5.19
CA GLY A 25 12.31 9.81 4.14
C GLY A 25 11.10 9.08 4.73
N ILE A 26 9.97 9.14 4.03
CA ILE A 26 8.73 8.45 4.41
C ILE A 26 8.27 7.59 3.22
N ILE A 27 8.01 6.31 3.49
CA ILE A 27 7.34 5.40 2.57
C ILE A 27 6.22 4.66 3.29
N ALA A 28 5.09 4.44 2.61
CA ALA A 28 3.95 3.70 3.15
C ALA A 28 3.65 2.43 2.35
N ILE A 29 2.81 1.55 2.92
CA ILE A 29 2.08 0.52 2.17
C ILE A 29 0.64 1.00 2.13
N SER A 30 0.05 1.12 0.94
CA SER A 30 -1.26 1.74 0.78
C SER A 30 -1.98 1.24 -0.48
N ASP A 31 -3.27 1.53 -0.61
CA ASP A 31 -3.99 1.43 -1.89
C ASP A 31 -3.99 2.77 -2.67
N GLY A 32 -3.32 3.78 -2.13
CA GLY A 32 -3.17 5.11 -2.73
C GLY A 32 -4.12 6.17 -2.17
N THR A 33 -5.11 5.79 -1.35
CA THR A 33 -6.13 6.74 -0.88
C THR A 33 -5.56 7.84 0.03
N ILE A 34 -4.77 7.50 1.04
CA ILE A 34 -4.20 8.49 1.97
C ILE A 34 -2.89 9.13 1.47
N PRO A 35 -1.92 8.39 0.87
CA PRO A 35 -0.63 8.96 0.43
C PRO A 35 -0.75 10.15 -0.53
N GLN A 36 -1.79 10.17 -1.37
CA GLN A 36 -2.01 11.20 -2.39
C GLN A 36 -2.65 12.50 -1.83
N ASN A 37 -3.07 12.51 -0.57
CA ASN A 37 -3.74 13.68 0.04
C ASN A 37 -2.79 14.69 0.70
N TYR A 38 -1.47 14.52 0.53
CA TYR A 38 -0.44 15.34 1.18
C TYR A 38 0.49 15.98 0.15
N TYR A 39 1.15 17.08 0.55
CA TYR A 39 2.19 17.73 -0.25
C TYR A 39 3.53 17.76 0.52
N PRO A 40 4.63 17.25 -0.06
CA PRO A 40 4.64 16.42 -1.27
C PRO A 40 3.84 15.12 -1.06
N GLU A 41 3.39 14.50 -2.16
CA GLU A 41 2.72 13.19 -2.09
C GLU A 41 3.65 12.16 -1.45
N VAL A 42 3.10 11.29 -0.62
CA VAL A 42 3.89 10.26 0.06
C VAL A 42 4.23 9.15 -0.92
N SER A 43 5.51 8.80 -1.06
CA SER A 43 5.93 7.61 -1.79
C SER A 43 5.37 6.34 -1.12
N TYR A 44 4.86 5.37 -1.88
CA TYR A 44 4.26 4.18 -1.28
C TYR A 44 4.41 2.92 -2.13
N VAL A 45 4.31 1.76 -1.48
CA VAL A 45 4.14 0.46 -2.14
C VAL A 45 2.65 0.19 -2.22
N GLU A 46 2.11 0.17 -3.44
CA GLU A 46 0.72 -0.16 -3.70
C GLU A 46 0.45 -1.62 -3.34
N THR A 47 -0.57 -1.82 -2.50
CA THR A 47 -1.26 -3.09 -2.34
C THR A 47 -2.73 -2.88 -2.64
N SER A 48 -3.35 -3.81 -3.37
CA SER A 48 -4.72 -3.63 -3.85
C SER A 48 -5.63 -4.75 -3.38
N GLY A 49 -6.52 -4.44 -2.43
CA GLY A 49 -7.59 -5.35 -2.02
C GLY A 49 -8.49 -5.75 -3.19
N ARG A 50 -8.65 -4.87 -4.19
CA ARG A 50 -9.39 -5.16 -5.42
C ARG A 50 -8.69 -6.23 -6.27
N LYS A 51 -7.39 -6.08 -6.54
CA LYS A 51 -6.61 -7.09 -7.29
C LYS A 51 -6.61 -8.43 -6.55
N LEU A 52 -6.42 -8.40 -5.23
CA LEU A 52 -6.46 -9.58 -4.37
C LEU A 52 -7.82 -10.27 -4.40
N GLY A 53 -8.92 -9.53 -4.24
CA GLY A 53 -10.27 -10.08 -4.28
C GLY A 53 -10.62 -10.71 -5.62
N LYS A 54 -10.23 -10.07 -6.73
CA LYS A 54 -10.40 -10.64 -8.08
C LYS A 54 -9.64 -11.97 -8.20
N GLN A 55 -8.39 -12.02 -7.77
CA GLN A 55 -7.57 -13.23 -7.80
C GLN A 55 -8.15 -14.34 -6.92
N ALA A 56 -8.68 -13.99 -5.74
CA ALA A 56 -9.28 -14.95 -4.81
C ALA A 56 -10.53 -15.62 -5.43
N ILE A 57 -11.38 -14.86 -6.11
CA ILE A 57 -12.56 -15.42 -6.79
C ILE A 57 -12.14 -16.32 -7.96
N THR A 58 -11.16 -15.90 -8.77
CA THR A 58 -10.63 -16.73 -9.86
C THR A 58 -10.06 -18.05 -9.32
N ALA A 59 -9.26 -17.98 -8.26
CA ALA A 59 -8.69 -19.14 -7.58
C ALA A 59 -9.79 -20.11 -7.07
N MET A 60 -10.85 -19.57 -6.47
CA MET A 60 -11.98 -20.37 -6.00
C MET A 60 -12.65 -21.14 -7.15
N PHE A 61 -12.95 -20.47 -8.27
CA PHE A 61 -13.55 -21.14 -9.43
C PHE A 61 -12.65 -22.21 -10.04
N GLU A 62 -11.33 -21.98 -10.11
CA GLU A 62 -10.37 -22.99 -10.55
C GLU A 62 -10.40 -24.23 -9.64
N CYS A 63 -10.40 -24.05 -8.32
CA CYS A 63 -10.48 -25.16 -7.37
C CYS A 63 -11.80 -25.95 -7.53
N MET A 64 -12.93 -25.25 -7.70
CA MET A 64 -14.23 -25.88 -7.89
C MET A 64 -14.33 -26.67 -9.19
N HIS A 65 -13.79 -26.13 -10.29
CA HIS A 65 -13.92 -26.75 -11.61
C HIS A 65 -12.96 -27.92 -11.82
N TYR A 66 -11.72 -27.79 -11.35
CA TYR A 66 -10.65 -28.76 -11.60
C TYR A 66 -10.38 -29.69 -10.41
N GLY A 67 -11.10 -29.54 -9.29
CA GLY A 67 -10.88 -30.35 -8.08
C GLY A 67 -9.48 -30.14 -7.46
N LEU A 68 -8.88 -28.97 -7.68
CA LEU A 68 -7.53 -28.65 -7.22
C LEU A 68 -7.51 -28.41 -5.70
N SER A 69 -6.39 -28.76 -5.07
CA SER A 69 -6.10 -28.36 -3.69
C SER A 69 -5.70 -26.88 -3.62
N ALA A 70 -5.92 -26.27 -2.44
CA ALA A 70 -5.52 -24.89 -2.20
C ALA A 70 -4.00 -24.72 -2.44
N ARG A 71 -3.65 -23.79 -3.33
CA ARG A 71 -2.26 -23.39 -3.61
C ARG A 71 -2.02 -21.96 -3.13
N GLN A 72 -0.76 -21.53 -3.10
CA GLN A 72 -0.45 -20.14 -2.80
C GLN A 72 -0.59 -19.30 -4.07
N TRP A 73 -1.32 -18.19 -3.98
CA TRP A 73 -1.37 -17.16 -5.01
C TRP A 73 -0.69 -15.89 -4.48
N MET A 74 0.07 -15.23 -5.34
CA MET A 74 0.67 -13.93 -5.04
C MET A 74 0.10 -12.89 -6.00
N VAL A 75 -0.21 -11.72 -5.46
CA VAL A 75 -0.57 -10.54 -6.25
C VAL A 75 0.58 -9.56 -6.11
N GLU A 76 0.96 -8.95 -7.23
CA GLU A 76 2.03 -7.98 -7.28
C GLU A 76 1.76 -6.77 -6.38
N SER A 77 2.84 -6.24 -5.81
CA SER A 77 2.89 -4.90 -5.23
C SER A 77 3.77 -4.02 -6.10
N VAL A 78 3.45 -2.73 -6.18
CA VAL A 78 4.12 -1.80 -7.10
C VAL A 78 4.58 -0.58 -6.32
N TYR A 79 5.83 -0.17 -6.49
CA TYR A 79 6.29 1.10 -5.95
C TYR A 79 5.70 2.26 -6.75
N VAL A 80 5.07 3.20 -6.05
CA VAL A 80 4.52 4.43 -6.60
C VAL A 80 5.35 5.59 -6.05
N PRO A 81 6.10 6.31 -6.93
CA PRO A 81 6.94 7.42 -6.51
C PRO A 81 6.07 8.61 -6.07
N GLY A 82 6.41 9.18 -4.92
CA GLY A 82 5.95 10.49 -4.47
C GLY A 82 7.13 11.46 -4.38
N GLY A 83 7.08 12.39 -3.42
CA GLY A 83 8.16 13.33 -3.12
C GLY A 83 8.70 13.23 -1.69
N THR A 84 8.41 12.14 -0.98
CA THR A 84 8.84 11.92 0.42
C THR A 84 10.01 10.96 0.58
N LEU A 85 10.64 10.51 -0.52
CA LEU A 85 11.90 9.76 -0.51
C LEU A 85 13.00 10.52 -1.22
#